data_AF-A0A9E4G756-F1
#
_entry.id   AF-A0A9E4G756-F1
#
_cell.length_a   1.000
_cell.length_b   1.000
_cell.length_c   1.000
_cell.angle_alpha   90.00
_cell.angle_beta   90.00
_cell.angle_gamma   90.00
#
_symmetry.space_group_name_H-M   'P 1'
#
loop_
_entity.id
_entity.type
_entity.pdbx_description
1 polymer ?
#
loop_
_entity_poly.entity_id
_entity_poly.type
_entity_poly.pdbx_seq_one_letter_code
_entity_poly.pdbx_strand_id
1 'polypeptide(L)'
;MTNKRRIDADARAPRAPAASLARRLADWAVALRPADIPQRQRRLAGLRVIDTLGLVLAGCRTPAATAVYDLAAAAGGRPEAPLVGARARVPMAMAALAHGPAAHCRDFDDTLTDSVDHPGSVLVPVALALGEARHAAHE
;
A
#
# COMPACT_ATOMS: atom_id res chain seq x y z
N MET A 1 37.21 -31.57 -43.95
CA MET A 1 37.52 -32.49 -42.84
C MET A 1 36.95 -31.91 -41.55
N THR A 2 35.96 -32.60 -41.01
CA THR A 2 35.00 -32.18 -39.98
C THR A 2 35.57 -32.40 -38.58
N ASN A 3 35.35 -31.47 -37.64
CA ASN A 3 35.27 -31.84 -36.23
C ASN A 3 34.22 -31.00 -35.49
N LYS A 4 32.96 -31.45 -35.54
CA LYS A 4 31.89 -31.01 -34.64
C LYS A 4 32.03 -31.82 -33.35
N ARG A 5 32.50 -31.18 -32.27
CA ARG A 5 32.41 -31.78 -30.94
C ARG A 5 30.93 -31.89 -30.58
N ARG A 6 30.45 -33.11 -30.30
CA ARG A 6 29.14 -33.35 -29.71
C ARG A 6 29.15 -32.71 -28.32
N ILE A 7 28.18 -31.83 -28.08
CA ILE A 7 27.78 -31.45 -26.73
C ILE A 7 26.81 -32.54 -26.31
N ASP A 8 27.25 -33.41 -25.40
CA ASP A 8 26.37 -34.40 -24.81
C ASP A 8 25.28 -33.66 -24.03
N ALA A 9 24.04 -33.78 -24.50
CA ALA A 9 22.86 -33.29 -23.82
C ALA A 9 22.63 -34.18 -22.59
N ASP A 10 23.14 -33.73 -21.45
CA ASP A 10 22.80 -34.32 -20.16
C ASP A 10 21.30 -34.12 -19.92
N ALA A 11 20.53 -35.18 -20.19
CA ALA A 11 19.07 -35.19 -20.08
C ALA A 11 18.67 -35.15 -18.60
N ARG A 12 18.70 -33.96 -18.01
CA ARG A 12 18.09 -33.71 -16.70
C ARG A 12 16.59 -33.94 -16.81
N ALA A 13 16.08 -34.89 -16.01
CA ALA A 13 14.65 -35.09 -15.82
C ALA A 13 13.95 -33.75 -15.49
N PRO A 14 12.70 -33.54 -15.97
CA PRO A 14 11.98 -32.30 -15.73
C PRO A 14 11.80 -32.09 -14.22
N ARG A 15 12.48 -31.07 -13.66
CA ARG A 15 12.17 -30.58 -12.32
C ARG A 15 10.74 -30.05 -12.35
N ALA A 16 9.90 -30.48 -11.42
CA ALA A 16 8.60 -29.84 -11.20
C ALA A 16 8.81 -28.32 -11.14
N PRO A 17 7.99 -27.51 -11.83
CA PRO A 17 8.22 -26.07 -11.88
C PRO A 17 8.16 -25.52 -10.46
N ALA A 18 9.26 -24.92 -10.02
CA ALA A 18 9.28 -24.20 -8.75
C ALA A 18 8.17 -23.15 -8.75
N ALA A 19 7.54 -22.93 -7.59
CA ALA A 19 6.51 -21.90 -7.46
C ALA A 19 7.00 -20.56 -8.01
N SER A 20 6.15 -19.88 -8.79
CA SER A 20 6.47 -18.55 -9.33
C SER A 20 6.78 -17.57 -8.20
N LEU A 21 7.55 -16.51 -8.49
CA LEU A 21 7.83 -15.47 -7.50
C LEU A 21 6.54 -14.84 -6.97
N ALA A 22 5.56 -14.60 -7.83
CA ALA A 22 4.24 -14.12 -7.45
C ALA A 22 3.54 -15.07 -6.46
N ARG A 23 3.58 -16.38 -6.71
CA ARG A 23 3.02 -17.38 -5.78
C ARG A 23 3.73 -17.35 -4.43
N ARG A 24 5.07 -17.34 -4.44
CA ARG A 24 5.86 -17.27 -3.21
C ARG A 24 5.58 -16.03 -2.37
N LEU A 25 5.41 -14.86 -3.00
CA LEU A 25 5.06 -13.61 -2.31
C LEU A 25 3.65 -13.66 -1.72
N ALA A 26 2.67 -14.18 -2.47
CA ALA A 26 1.31 -14.35 -1.99
C ALA A 26 1.24 -15.33 -0.81
N ASP A 27 1.90 -16.48 -0.92
CA ASP A 27 1.96 -17.48 0.15
C ASP A 27 2.61 -16.90 1.42
N TRP A 28 3.69 -16.12 1.27
CA TRP A 28 4.33 -15.41 2.40
C TRP A 28 3.39 -14.38 3.04
N ALA A 29 2.71 -13.55 2.22
CA ALA A 29 1.82 -12.50 2.72
C ALA A 29 0.62 -13.07 3.48
N VAL A 30 0.04 -14.18 3.00
CA VAL A 30 -1.09 -14.87 3.65
C VAL A 30 -0.68 -15.57 4.94
N ALA A 31 0.55 -16.10 5.01
CA ALA A 31 1.05 -16.80 6.19
C ALA A 31 1.57 -15.86 7.30
N LEU A 32 1.78 -14.57 7.01
CA LEU A 32 2.35 -13.61 7.95
C LEU A 32 1.40 -13.36 9.14
N ARG A 33 1.89 -13.59 10.36
CA ARG A 33 1.15 -13.29 11.60
C ARG A 33 1.72 -12.06 12.27
N PRO A 34 0.91 -11.30 13.05
CA PRO A 34 1.41 -10.14 13.80
C PRO A 34 2.60 -10.45 14.72
N ALA A 35 2.68 -11.67 15.25
CA ALA A 35 3.78 -12.14 16.09
C ALA A 35 5.11 -12.30 15.33
N ASP A 36 5.05 -12.55 14.01
CA ASP A 36 6.24 -12.73 13.16
C ASP A 36 6.92 -11.38 12.84
N ILE A 37 6.21 -10.26 13.05
CA ILE A 37 6.75 -8.91 12.85
C ILE A 37 7.62 -8.53 14.06
N PRO A 38 8.89 -8.13 13.90
CA PRO A 38 9.69 -7.78 15.07
C PRO A 38 9.16 -6.52 15.76
N GLN A 39 9.31 -6.44 17.09
CA GLN A 39 8.69 -5.39 17.92
C GLN A 39 9.08 -3.98 17.47
N ARG A 40 10.32 -3.79 17.03
CA ARG A 40 10.80 -2.51 16.51
C ARG A 40 9.98 -2.06 15.29
N GLN A 41 9.69 -2.96 14.36
CA GLN A 41 8.91 -2.69 13.16
C GLN A 41 7.45 -2.37 13.51
N ARG A 42 6.85 -3.07 14.48
CA ARG A 42 5.50 -2.72 14.98
C ARG A 42 5.45 -1.31 15.55
N ARG A 43 6.47 -0.91 16.35
CA ARG A 43 6.56 0.45 16.89
C ARG A 43 6.72 1.50 15.79
N LEU A 44 7.58 1.23 14.80
CA LEU A 44 7.79 2.14 13.67
C LEU A 44 6.52 2.29 12.82
N ALA A 45 5.76 1.21 12.60
CA ALA A 45 4.49 1.28 11.88
C ALA A 45 3.50 2.24 12.56
N GLY A 46 3.39 2.19 13.89
CA GLY A 46 2.56 3.16 14.63
C GLY A 46 3.02 4.61 14.46
N LEU A 47 4.33 4.86 14.44
CA LEU A 47 4.87 6.20 14.16
C LEU A 47 4.57 6.64 12.73
N ARG A 48 4.64 5.74 11.74
CA ARG A 48 4.27 6.04 10.36
C ARG A 48 2.79 6.38 10.22
N VAL A 49 1.91 5.72 10.96
CA VAL A 49 0.48 6.06 10.98
C VAL A 49 0.26 7.49 11.46
N ILE A 50 0.92 7.89 12.56
CA ILE A 50 0.80 9.24 13.12
C ILE A 50 1.37 10.29 12.16
N ASP A 51 2.56 10.02 11.62
CA ASP A 51 3.28 10.87 10.67
C ASP A 51 2.45 11.12 9.41
N THR A 52 2.01 10.06 8.73
CA THR A 52 1.21 10.18 7.51
C THR A 52 -0.15 10.84 7.77
N LEU A 53 -0.81 10.56 8.90
CA LEU A 53 -2.06 11.27 9.24
C LEU A 53 -1.82 12.78 9.42
N GLY A 54 -0.70 13.17 10.04
CA GLY A 54 -0.28 14.57 10.14
C GLY A 54 -0.08 15.21 8.77
N LEU A 55 0.53 14.49 7.83
CA LEU A 55 0.72 14.96 6.46
C LEU A 55 -0.61 15.08 5.71
N VAL A 56 -1.51 14.11 5.82
CA VAL A 56 -2.87 14.21 5.26
C VAL A 56 -3.57 15.45 5.77
N LEU A 57 -3.52 15.72 7.08
CA LEU A 57 -4.11 16.93 7.67
C LEU A 57 -3.47 18.22 7.13
N ALA A 58 -2.14 18.24 6.97
CA ALA A 58 -1.42 19.38 6.41
C ALA A 58 -1.67 19.59 4.91
N GLY A 59 -1.98 18.50 4.17
CA GLY A 59 -2.11 18.50 2.72
C GLY A 59 -3.55 18.57 2.19
N CYS A 60 -4.55 18.16 2.97
CA CYS A 60 -5.95 18.00 2.52
C CYS A 60 -6.62 19.25 1.95
N ARG A 61 -6.06 20.45 2.21
CA ARG A 61 -6.57 21.74 1.70
C ARG A 61 -5.61 22.42 0.73
N THR A 62 -4.58 21.71 0.28
CA THR A 62 -3.66 22.22 -0.73
C THR A 62 -4.31 22.15 -2.12
N PRO A 63 -3.98 23.06 -3.05
CA PRO A 63 -4.47 22.97 -4.43
C PRO A 63 -4.15 21.63 -5.11
N ALA A 64 -3.04 21.00 -4.72
CA ALA A 64 -2.63 19.70 -5.23
C ALA A 64 -3.58 18.55 -4.82
N ALA A 65 -4.19 18.63 -3.64
CA ALA A 65 -5.11 17.61 -3.14
C ALA A 65 -6.59 17.89 -3.51
N THR A 66 -6.96 19.16 -3.73
CA THR A 66 -8.35 19.59 -3.92
C THR A 66 -9.11 18.78 -4.97
N ALA A 67 -8.53 18.60 -6.16
CA ALA A 67 -9.21 17.90 -7.26
C ALA A 67 -9.59 16.45 -6.89
N VAL A 68 -8.75 15.77 -6.10
CA VAL A 68 -9.00 14.39 -5.68
C VAL A 68 -10.01 14.34 -4.53
N TYR A 69 -10.00 15.34 -3.65
CA TYR A 69 -11.01 15.49 -2.61
C TYR A 69 -12.40 15.76 -3.18
N ASP A 70 -12.50 16.62 -4.19
CA ASP A 70 -13.74 16.89 -4.90
C ASP A 70 -14.27 15.63 -5.59
N LEU A 71 -13.39 14.87 -6.25
CA LEU A 71 -13.74 13.57 -6.83
C LEU A 71 -14.24 12.59 -5.76
N ALA A 72 -13.54 12.47 -4.63
CA ALA A 72 -13.91 11.56 -3.55
C ALA A 72 -15.27 11.93 -2.95
N ALA A 73 -15.55 13.22 -2.77
CA ALA A 73 -16.83 13.71 -2.27
C ALA A 73 -17.98 13.49 -3.29
N ALA A 74 -17.69 13.60 -4.58
CA ALA A 74 -18.67 13.42 -5.66
C ALA A 74 -18.90 11.94 -6.04
N ALA A 75 -18.03 11.01 -5.61
CA ALA A 75 -18.07 9.61 -6.03
C ALA A 75 -19.36 8.87 -5.61
N GLY A 76 -20.11 9.38 -4.64
CA GLY A 76 -21.30 8.72 -4.09
C GLY A 76 -20.96 7.39 -3.42
N GLY A 77 -21.92 6.48 -3.34
CA GLY A 77 -21.71 5.15 -2.77
C GLY A 77 -21.84 5.10 -1.23
N ARG A 78 -21.34 4.02 -0.63
CA ARG A 78 -21.48 3.76 0.80
C ARG A 78 -20.53 4.65 1.63
N PRO A 79 -20.98 5.23 2.76
CA PRO A 79 -20.17 6.06 3.63
C PRO A 79 -19.26 5.21 4.54
N GLU A 80 -18.26 4.55 3.96
CA GLU A 80 -17.44 3.53 4.63
C GLU A 80 -16.31 4.13 5.47
N ALA A 81 -15.65 5.19 4.99
CA ALA A 81 -14.49 5.79 5.67
C ALA A 81 -14.60 7.32 5.72
N PRO A 82 -14.09 7.98 6.78
CA PRO A 82 -14.06 9.43 6.88
C PRO A 82 -13.07 10.05 5.88
N LEU A 83 -13.49 11.12 5.21
CA LEU A 83 -12.61 11.94 4.39
C LEU A 83 -11.94 13.01 5.28
N VAL A 84 -10.80 12.66 5.88
CA VAL A 84 -9.99 13.56 6.73
C VAL A 84 -9.82 14.94 6.10
N GLY A 85 -10.16 16.01 6.83
CA GLY A 85 -10.11 17.39 6.30
C GLY A 85 -11.45 17.91 5.76
N ALA A 86 -12.43 17.02 5.56
CA ALA A 86 -13.81 17.32 5.19
C ALA A 86 -14.80 16.77 6.23
N ARG A 87 -16.05 17.27 6.21
CA ARG A 87 -17.16 16.72 7.01
C ARG A 87 -17.96 15.71 6.18
N ALA A 88 -17.29 14.68 5.69
CA ALA A 88 -17.90 13.67 4.83
C ALA A 88 -17.35 12.27 5.13
N ARG A 89 -18.18 11.25 4.88
CA ARG A 89 -17.75 9.85 4.74
C ARG A 89 -17.97 9.44 3.29
N VAL A 90 -17.02 8.69 2.73
CA VAL A 90 -16.97 8.29 1.32
C VAL A 90 -16.65 6.79 1.22
N PRO A 91 -16.76 6.17 0.03
CA PRO A 91 -16.32 4.79 -0.15
C PRO A 91 -14.86 4.62 0.26
N MET A 92 -14.51 3.46 0.81
CA MET A 92 -13.18 3.17 1.34
C MET A 92 -12.07 3.49 0.34
N ALA A 93 -12.26 3.08 -0.92
CA ALA A 93 -11.29 3.33 -1.98
C ALA A 93 -11.11 4.82 -2.29
N MET A 94 -12.16 5.63 -2.14
CA MET A 94 -12.11 7.07 -2.38
C MET A 94 -11.41 7.82 -1.25
N ALA A 95 -11.62 7.40 0.00
CA ALA A 95 -10.86 7.92 1.13
C ALA A 95 -9.35 7.65 0.96
N ALA A 96 -8.98 6.40 0.63
CA ALA A 96 -7.59 6.03 0.36
C ALA A 96 -6.99 6.83 -0.81
N LEU A 97 -7.74 6.99 -1.90
CA LEU A 97 -7.31 7.76 -3.07
C LEU A 97 -7.08 9.24 -2.74
N ALA A 98 -7.92 9.86 -1.91
CA ALA A 98 -7.78 11.27 -1.54
C ALA A 98 -6.65 11.49 -0.51
N HIS A 99 -6.49 10.58 0.44
CA HIS A 99 -5.47 10.70 1.48
C HIS A 99 -4.05 10.55 0.92
N GLY A 100 -3.82 9.75 -0.12
CA GLY A 100 -2.48 9.57 -0.70
C GLY A 100 -1.84 10.86 -1.22
N PRO A 101 -2.46 11.57 -2.19
CA PRO A 101 -1.99 12.87 -2.67
C PRO A 101 -1.87 13.91 -1.55
N ALA A 102 -2.80 13.92 -0.58
CA ALA A 102 -2.70 14.81 0.57
C ALA A 102 -1.48 14.50 1.47
N ALA A 103 -1.12 13.23 1.63
CA ALA A 103 0.08 12.84 2.37
C ALA A 103 1.38 13.23 1.63
N HIS A 104 1.38 13.20 0.30
CA HIS A 104 2.59 13.38 -0.51
C HIS A 104 2.77 14.81 -1.08
N CYS A 105 1.72 15.64 -1.14
CA CYS A 105 1.74 16.90 -1.90
C CYS A 105 2.79 17.95 -1.45
N ARG A 106 3.42 17.75 -0.28
CA ARG A 106 4.46 18.65 0.25
C ARG A 106 5.85 18.05 0.23
N ASP A 107 6.02 16.83 -0.30
CA ASP A 107 7.29 16.11 -0.39
C ASP A 107 7.98 16.00 0.99
N PHE A 108 7.19 15.65 2.00
CA PHE A 108 7.60 15.59 3.42
C PHE A 108 7.26 14.24 4.07
N ASP A 109 6.77 13.29 3.28
CA ASP A 109 6.53 11.91 3.68
C ASP A 109 7.83 11.10 3.72
N ASP A 110 7.70 9.83 4.09
CA ASP A 110 8.84 8.97 4.30
C ASP A 110 9.53 8.58 2.99
N THR A 111 10.83 8.30 3.06
CA THR A 111 11.60 7.78 1.93
C THR A 111 12.20 6.43 2.28
N LEU A 112 11.94 5.42 1.46
CA LEU A 112 12.68 4.17 1.43
C LEU A 112 13.87 4.33 0.49
N THR A 113 15.05 4.61 1.04
CA THR A 113 16.24 5.00 0.27
C THR A 113 16.70 3.97 -0.75
N ASP A 114 16.51 2.67 -0.47
CA ASP A 114 16.97 1.59 -1.36
C ASP A 114 16.23 1.54 -2.69
N SER A 115 14.97 2.01 -2.73
CA SER A 115 14.15 2.05 -3.93
C SER A 115 13.74 3.45 -4.36
N VAL A 116 14.07 4.48 -3.56
CA VAL A 116 13.64 5.87 -3.75
C VAL A 116 12.11 5.97 -3.83
N ASP A 117 11.44 5.27 -2.92
CA ASP A 117 9.97 5.21 -2.84
C ASP A 117 9.43 5.93 -1.60
N HIS A 118 8.18 6.37 -1.67
CA HIS A 118 7.44 6.95 -0.56
C HIS A 118 6.27 6.02 -0.15
N PRO A 119 6.54 4.91 0.56
CA PRO A 119 5.53 3.88 0.80
C PRO A 119 4.44 4.33 1.80
N GLY A 120 4.74 5.25 2.71
CA GLY A 120 3.81 5.71 3.75
C GLY A 120 2.59 6.40 3.16
N SER A 121 2.77 7.26 2.15
CA SER A 121 1.67 7.96 1.46
C SER A 121 0.78 7.05 0.62
N VAL A 122 1.11 5.76 0.50
CA VAL A 122 0.24 4.76 -0.16
C VAL A 122 -0.35 3.80 0.86
N LEU A 123 0.51 3.15 1.66
CA LEU A 123 0.11 2.06 2.53
C LEU A 123 -0.73 2.53 3.71
N VAL A 124 -0.38 3.67 4.33
CA VAL A 124 -1.10 4.17 5.50
C VAL A 124 -2.52 4.64 5.12
N PRO A 125 -2.73 5.45 4.06
CA PRO A 125 -4.06 5.79 3.56
C PRO A 125 -4.98 4.58 3.34
N VAL A 126 -4.46 3.55 2.67
CA VAL A 126 -5.23 2.32 2.40
C VAL A 126 -5.57 1.59 3.70
N ALA A 127 -4.61 1.43 4.60
CA ALA A 127 -4.82 0.75 5.87
C ALA A 127 -5.83 1.47 6.77
N LEU A 128 -5.75 2.80 6.86
CA LEU A 128 -6.68 3.63 7.63
C LEU A 128 -8.10 3.54 7.06
N ALA A 129 -8.26 3.74 5.75
CA ALA A 129 -9.57 3.68 5.11
C ALA A 129 -10.20 2.28 5.25
N LEU A 130 -9.42 1.22 5.09
CA LEU A 130 -9.90 -0.16 5.29
C LEU A 130 -10.29 -0.43 6.75
N GLY A 131 -9.48 0.03 7.70
CA GLY A 131 -9.77 -0.10 9.14
C GLY A 131 -11.09 0.56 9.52
N GLU A 132 -11.30 1.79 9.06
CA GLU A 132 -12.55 2.54 9.25
C GLU A 132 -13.75 1.84 8.59
N ALA A 133 -13.59 1.38 7.35
CA ALA A 133 -14.65 0.65 6.65
C ALA A 133 -15.05 -0.65 7.35
N ARG A 134 -14.07 -1.36 7.92
CA ARG A 134 -14.32 -2.58 8.70
C ARG A 134 -15.02 -2.25 10.01
N HIS A 135 -14.59 -1.20 10.72
CA HIS A 135 -15.26 -0.74 11.93
C HIS A 135 -16.72 -0.36 11.67
N ALA A 136 -16.98 0.43 10.63
CA ALA A 136 -18.34 0.87 10.26
C ALA A 136 -19.26 -0.28 9.81
N ALA A 137 -18.71 -1.42 9.38
CA ALA A 137 -19.48 -2.62 9.03
C ALA A 137 -19.85 -3.49 10.24
N HIS A 138 -19.26 -3.22 11.41
CA HIS A 138 -19.51 -3.94 12.66
C HIS A 138 -20.41 -3.15 13.65
N GLU A 139 -20.85 -1.95 13.28
CA GLU A 139 -21.91 -1.17 13.95
C GLU A 139 -23.26 -1.40 13.28
#